data_AF-A0A8S3YKN4-F1
#
_entry.id   AF-A0A8S3YKN4-F1
#
_cell.length_a   1.000
_cell.length_b   1.000
_cell.length_c   1.000
_cell.angle_alpha   90.00
_cell.angle_beta   90.00
_cell.angle_gamma   90.00
#
_symmetry.space_group_name_H-M   'P 1'
#
loop_
_entity.id
_entity.type
_entity.pdbx_description
1 polymer ?
#
loop_
_entity_poly.entity_id
_entity_poly.type
_entity_poly.pdbx_seq_one_letter_code
_entity_poly.pdbx_strand_id
1 'polypeptide(L)'
;MKYSWIPIPPLDGIKRKSLADPVETPAHSGCCFATYKRNFERLGMYDPGLELWGCENMELSFKAWMCGSRLEILPCSHVGHLYRSHFPYTMAGKAFVFERNCLRVAEVWMDQYKVFYHDRVDNLQVSHVSVTVTR
;
A
#
# COMPACT_ATOMS: atom_id res chain seq x y z
N MET A 1 -8.84 -2.71 0.09
CA MET A 1 -8.47 -1.33 -0.33
C MET A 1 -7.81 -1.43 -1.70
N LYS A 2 -8.31 -0.76 -2.75
CA LYS A 2 -7.84 -0.97 -4.14
C LYS A 2 -6.83 0.11 -4.53
N TYR A 3 -5.69 -0.27 -5.10
CA TYR A 3 -4.72 0.65 -5.69
C TYR A 3 -5.20 1.18 -7.05
N SER A 4 -4.98 2.47 -7.30
CA SER A 4 -5.33 3.13 -8.57
C SER A 4 -4.32 4.21 -8.92
N TRP A 5 -4.04 4.34 -10.22
CA TRP A 5 -3.25 5.45 -10.74
C TRP A 5 -4.13 6.68 -10.92
N ILE A 6 -3.60 7.84 -10.53
CA ILE A 6 -4.20 9.15 -10.80
C ILE A 6 -3.22 10.00 -11.62
N PRO A 7 -3.69 10.95 -12.43
CA PRO A 7 -2.82 11.87 -13.16
C PRO A 7 -1.90 12.64 -12.22
N ILE A 8 -0.66 12.86 -12.66
CA ILE A 8 0.32 13.65 -11.92
C ILE A 8 -0.08 15.13 -12.00
N PRO A 9 -0.03 15.89 -10.90
CA PRO A 9 -0.25 17.34 -10.93
C PRO A 9 0.71 18.07 -11.89
N PRO A 10 0.34 19.27 -12.38
CA PRO A 10 1.23 20.11 -13.17
C PRO A 10 2.53 20.43 -12.44
N LEU A 11 3.57 20.81 -13.18
CA LEU A 11 4.80 21.33 -12.57
C LEU A 11 4.46 22.58 -11.74
N ASP A 12 4.91 22.60 -10.48
CA ASP A 12 4.65 23.71 -9.56
C ASP A 12 5.77 24.77 -9.61
N GLY A 13 6.89 24.49 -10.28
CA GLY A 13 8.06 25.37 -10.37
C GLY A 13 8.85 25.51 -9.06
N ILE A 14 8.36 24.91 -7.97
CA ILE A 14 8.93 25.00 -6.62
C ILE A 14 9.57 23.66 -6.26
N LYS A 15 8.75 22.60 -6.11
CA LYS A 15 9.22 21.24 -5.84
C LYS A 15 9.58 20.50 -7.12
N ARG A 16 8.83 20.75 -8.21
CA ARG A 16 9.01 20.15 -9.53
C ARG A 16 9.18 21.23 -10.59
N LYS A 17 10.43 21.41 -11.02
CA LYS A 17 10.89 22.31 -12.08
C LYS A 17 10.96 21.61 -13.44
N SER A 18 11.11 20.29 -13.45
CA SER A 18 11.23 19.49 -14.67
C SER A 18 10.36 18.22 -14.61
N LEU A 19 10.07 17.64 -15.77
CA LEU A 19 9.37 16.35 -15.86
C LEU A 19 10.19 15.18 -15.29
N ALA A 20 11.51 15.35 -15.13
CA ALA A 20 12.41 14.36 -14.56
C ALA A 20 12.44 14.39 -13.02
N ASP A 21 11.90 15.44 -12.39
CA ASP A 21 11.96 15.60 -10.95
C ASP A 21 11.10 14.56 -10.22
N PRO A 22 11.53 14.08 -9.04
CA PRO A 22 10.78 13.13 -8.23
C PRO A 22 9.33 13.57 -8.00
N VAL A 23 8.41 12.60 -8.08
CA VAL A 23 6.98 12.82 -7.87
C VAL A 23 6.58 12.18 -6.56
N GLU A 24 6.18 12.99 -5.56
CA GLU A 24 5.61 12.46 -4.32
C GLU A 24 4.35 11.64 -4.63
N THR A 25 4.27 10.42 -4.11
CA THR A 25 3.11 9.54 -4.31
C THR A 25 2.51 9.15 -2.96
N PRO A 26 1.17 9.19 -2.80
CA PRO A 26 0.52 8.79 -1.55
C PRO A 26 0.69 7.30 -1.27
N ALA A 27 0.77 6.47 -2.31
CA ALA A 27 1.01 5.04 -2.18
C ALA A 27 1.88 4.51 -3.33
N HIS A 28 2.69 3.49 -3.04
CA HIS A 28 3.44 2.77 -4.08
C HIS A 28 2.62 1.58 -4.61
N SER A 29 2.92 1.16 -5.84
CA SER A 29 2.22 0.06 -6.51
C SER A 29 2.48 -1.33 -5.91
N GLY A 30 3.44 -1.47 -5.00
CA GLY A 30 3.86 -2.74 -4.41
C GLY A 30 4.99 -3.46 -5.16
N CYS A 31 4.96 -3.48 -6.50
CA CYS A 31 5.81 -4.38 -7.29
C CYS A 31 7.29 -4.04 -7.28
N CYS A 32 7.65 -2.76 -7.31
CA CYS A 32 9.05 -2.32 -7.41
C CYS A 32 9.23 -1.03 -6.61
N PHE A 33 10.15 -1.05 -5.64
CA PHE A 33 10.60 0.14 -4.91
C PHE A 33 12.04 -0.07 -4.44
N ALA A 34 12.71 1.02 -4.07
CA ALA A 34 14.02 0.99 -3.47
C ALA A 34 14.00 1.81 -2.17
N THR A 35 14.68 1.30 -1.14
CA THR A 35 14.85 1.98 0.15
C THR A 35 16.17 1.54 0.77
N TYR A 36 16.74 2.37 1.63
CA TYR A 36 17.89 1.95 2.44
C TYR A 36 17.46 0.85 3.42
N LYS A 37 18.31 -0.18 3.58
CA LYS A 37 18.07 -1.27 4.55
C LYS A 37 17.71 -0.73 5.94
N ARG A 38 18.51 0.21 6.46
CA ARG A 38 18.27 0.86 7.76
C ARG A 38 16.91 1.57 7.82
N ASN A 39 16.46 2.18 6.72
CA ASN A 39 15.15 2.83 6.69
C ASN A 39 14.02 1.79 6.71
N PHE A 40 14.15 0.69 5.97
CA PHE A 40 13.16 -0.40 6.00
C PHE A 40 13.05 -1.05 7.38
N GLU A 41 14.18 -1.31 8.05
CA GLU A 41 14.23 -1.82 9.42
C GLU A 41 13.62 -0.82 10.41
N ARG A 42 13.92 0.47 10.28
CA ARG A 42 13.35 1.52 11.13
C ARG A 42 11.82 1.63 11.00
N LEU A 43 11.28 1.40 9.81
CA LEU A 43 9.84 1.37 9.57
C LEU A 43 9.19 0.07 10.10
N GLY A 44 9.96 -0.86 10.66
CA GLY A 44 9.46 -2.14 11.17
C GLY A 44 9.16 -3.15 10.07
N MET A 45 9.82 -3.03 8.91
CA MET A 45 9.62 -3.91 7.73
C MET A 45 8.14 -4.01 7.34
N TYR A 46 7.70 -5.14 6.76
CA TYR A 46 6.28 -5.44 6.60
C TYR A 46 5.68 -5.96 7.90
N ASP A 47 4.39 -5.69 8.14
CA ASP A 47 3.65 -6.33 9.24
C ASP A 47 3.71 -7.86 9.09
N PRO A 48 4.30 -8.60 10.04
CA PRO A 48 4.41 -10.06 9.98
C PRO A 48 3.06 -10.77 10.03
N GLY A 49 2.00 -10.07 10.43
CA GLY A 49 0.63 -10.54 10.38
C GLY A 49 -0.01 -10.47 9.01
N LEU A 50 0.62 -9.85 7.99
CA LEU A 50 0.13 -9.89 6.61
C LEU A 50 0.44 -11.24 5.97
N GLU A 51 -0.54 -11.82 5.27
CA GLU A 51 -0.39 -13.15 4.66
C GLU A 51 -0.51 -13.08 3.15
N LEU A 52 0.30 -13.90 2.47
CA LEU A 52 0.31 -14.08 1.01
C LEU A 52 0.43 -12.77 0.24
N TRP A 53 -0.70 -12.12 -0.04
CA TRP A 53 -0.79 -10.93 -0.86
C TRP A 53 -1.97 -10.05 -0.44
N GLY A 54 -1.78 -8.74 -0.50
CA GLY A 54 -2.84 -7.75 -0.37
C GLY A 54 -2.51 -6.68 0.66
N CYS A 55 -2.62 -5.43 0.24
CA CYS A 55 -2.48 -4.24 1.09
C CYS A 55 -1.12 -4.03 1.77
N GLU A 56 -0.10 -4.86 1.52
CA GLU A 56 1.26 -4.66 2.02
C GLU A 56 1.88 -3.36 1.48
N ASN A 57 1.56 -3.01 0.24
CA ASN A 57 2.01 -1.78 -0.38
C ASN A 57 1.38 -0.54 0.26
N MET A 58 0.12 -0.63 0.69
CA MET A 58 -0.56 0.45 1.41
C MET A 58 0.00 0.62 2.81
N GLU A 59 0.24 -0.50 3.50
CA GLU A 59 0.84 -0.54 4.82
C GLU A 59 2.20 0.17 4.87
N LEU A 60 3.11 -0.20 3.96
CA LEU A 60 4.42 0.42 3.87
C LEU A 60 4.33 1.90 3.45
N SER A 61 3.34 2.26 2.62
CA SER A 61 3.10 3.66 2.22
C SER A 61 2.66 4.52 3.42
N PHE A 62 1.75 4.02 4.25
CA PHE A 62 1.31 4.71 5.46
C PHE A 62 2.45 4.84 6.47
N LYS A 63 3.21 3.76 6.71
CA LYS A 63 4.45 3.81 7.51
C LYS A 63 5.40 4.89 7.01
N ALA A 64 5.65 4.93 5.71
CA ALA A 64 6.58 5.89 5.14
C ALA A 64 6.14 7.33 5.46
N TRP A 65 4.91 7.70 5.13
CA TRP A 65 4.41 9.07 5.34
C TRP A 65 4.23 9.44 6.81
N MET A 66 3.63 8.55 7.61
CA MET A 66 3.27 8.83 9.00
C MET A 66 4.47 8.71 9.96
N CYS A 67 5.56 8.05 9.56
CA CYS A 67 6.77 7.88 10.36
C CYS A 67 7.99 8.63 9.79
N GLY A 68 7.75 9.69 9.01
CA GLY A 68 8.78 10.68 8.61
C GLY A 68 9.70 10.28 7.46
N SER A 69 9.35 9.25 6.68
CA SER A 69 9.95 9.02 5.35
C SER A 69 9.18 9.78 4.27
N ARG A 70 9.71 9.76 3.04
CA ARG A 70 9.01 10.22 1.84
C ARG A 70 8.83 9.05 0.88
N LEU A 71 7.78 9.12 0.07
CA LEU A 71 7.50 8.13 -0.96
C LEU A 71 7.44 8.83 -2.31
N GLU A 72 8.32 8.45 -3.23
CA GLU A 72 8.52 9.14 -4.50
C GLU A 72 8.59 8.16 -5.67
N ILE A 73 8.02 8.55 -6.80
CA ILE A 73 8.24 7.93 -8.11
C ILE A 73 9.33 8.74 -8.80
N LEU A 74 10.37 8.07 -9.30
CA LEU A 74 11.47 8.69 -10.02
C LEU A 74 11.24 8.51 -11.54
N PRO A 75 10.84 9.56 -12.28
CA PRO A 75 10.52 9.43 -13.71
C PRO A 75 11.70 8.98 -14.58
N CYS A 76 12.94 9.13 -14.13
CA CYS A 76 14.12 8.64 -14.85
C CYS A 76 14.40 7.14 -14.65
N SER A 77 13.81 6.50 -13.64
CA SER A 77 14.05 5.10 -13.28
C SER A 77 12.89 4.23 -13.78
N HIS A 78 13.10 3.55 -14.91
CA HIS A 78 12.07 2.73 -15.54
C HIS A 78 12.29 1.24 -15.30
N VAL A 79 11.23 0.54 -14.92
CA VAL A 79 11.19 -0.93 -14.81
C VAL A 79 9.93 -1.43 -15.53
N GLY A 80 10.12 -2.36 -16.47
CA GLY A 80 9.00 -3.01 -17.15
C GLY A 80 8.37 -4.09 -16.27
N HIS A 81 7.05 -4.04 -16.09
CA HIS A 81 6.29 -5.06 -15.36
C HIS A 81 5.25 -5.71 -16.30
N LEU A 82 5.36 -7.03 -16.50
CA LEU A 82 4.40 -7.79 -17.31
C LEU A 82 3.15 -8.09 -16.48
N TYR A 83 2.07 -7.37 -16.76
CA TYR A 83 0.79 -7.61 -16.12
C TYR A 83 0.18 -8.94 -16.57
N ARG A 84 -0.40 -9.67 -15.62
CA ARG A 84 -1.15 -10.89 -15.86
C ARG A 84 -2.63 -10.62 -15.61
N SER A 85 -3.49 -11.33 -16.33
CA SER A 85 -4.95 -11.25 -16.14
C SER A 85 -5.42 -11.97 -14.87
N HIS A 86 -4.66 -12.95 -14.38
CA HIS A 86 -5.01 -13.76 -13.21
C HIS A 86 -3.76 -14.10 -12.37
N PHE A 87 -3.95 -14.32 -11.07
CA PHE A 87 -2.88 -14.77 -10.17
C PHE A 87 -2.51 -16.23 -10.47
N PRO A 88 -1.20 -16.56 -10.59
CA PRO A 88 -0.75 -17.91 -10.92
C PRO A 88 -0.73 -18.87 -9.72
N TYR A 89 -1.05 -18.39 -8.52
CA TYR A 89 -1.02 -19.17 -7.28
C TYR A 89 -2.43 -19.39 -6.75
N THR A 90 -2.67 -20.59 -6.20
CA THR A 90 -3.90 -20.91 -5.49
C THR A 90 -3.88 -20.25 -4.12
N MET A 91 -5.01 -19.67 -3.70
CA MET A 91 -5.15 -19.00 -2.40
C MET A 91 -5.20 -19.98 -1.21
N ALA A 92 -4.80 -21.25 -1.39
CA ALA A 92 -4.76 -22.30 -0.37
C ALA A 92 -6.03 -22.38 0.52
N GLY A 93 -7.22 -22.12 -0.05
CA GLY A 93 -8.49 -22.11 0.70
C GLY A 93 -8.75 -20.85 1.54
N LYS A 94 -7.87 -19.84 1.51
CA LYS A 94 -8.03 -18.58 2.24
C LYS A 94 -8.74 -17.51 1.42
N ALA A 95 -10.04 -17.70 1.21
CA ALA A 95 -10.87 -16.87 0.34
C ALA A 95 -10.86 -15.36 0.67
N PHE A 96 -10.54 -14.97 1.92
CA PHE A 96 -10.63 -13.59 2.41
C PHE A 96 -9.28 -13.01 2.90
N VAL A 97 -8.15 -13.56 2.46
CA VAL A 97 -6.81 -13.05 2.88
C VAL A 97 -6.61 -11.59 2.51
N PHE A 98 -7.07 -11.18 1.32
CA PHE A 98 -6.95 -9.81 0.87
C PHE A 98 -7.72 -8.85 1.80
N GLU A 99 -9.00 -9.14 2.07
CA GLU A 99 -9.86 -8.35 2.94
C GLU A 99 -9.29 -8.28 4.35
N ARG A 100 -8.85 -9.42 4.88
CA ARG A 100 -8.23 -9.51 6.20
C ARG A 100 -6.98 -8.64 6.31
N ASN A 101 -6.06 -8.74 5.34
CA ASN A 101 -4.84 -7.93 5.34
C ASN A 101 -5.18 -6.44 5.32
N CYS A 102 -6.07 -6.03 4.43
CA CYS A 102 -6.50 -4.64 4.34
C CYS A 102 -7.24 -4.16 5.59
N LEU A 103 -7.99 -5.02 6.28
CA LEU A 103 -8.60 -4.71 7.58
C LEU A 103 -7.52 -4.47 8.64
N ARG A 104 -6.46 -5.30 8.70
CA ARG A 104 -5.34 -5.05 9.64
C ARG A 104 -4.71 -3.67 9.39
N VAL A 105 -4.44 -3.36 8.13
CA VAL A 105 -3.86 -2.08 7.73
C VAL A 105 -4.77 -0.92 8.11
N ALA A 106 -6.08 -1.05 7.89
CA ALA A 106 -7.04 -0.02 8.27
C ALA A 106 -7.12 0.20 9.80
N GLU A 107 -7.13 -0.88 10.58
CA GLU A 107 -7.18 -0.83 12.05
C GLU A 107 -5.95 -0.15 12.67
N VAL A 108 -4.78 -0.29 12.04
CA VAL A 108 -3.54 0.34 12.52
C VAL A 108 -3.42 1.79 12.05
N TRP A 109 -3.67 2.06 10.76
CA TRP A 109 -3.18 3.27 10.11
C TRP A 109 -4.26 4.27 9.70
N MET A 110 -5.54 3.88 9.69
CA MET A 110 -6.60 4.76 9.16
C MET A 110 -7.38 5.51 10.23
N ASP A 111 -7.13 5.29 11.53
CA ASP A 111 -7.83 5.95 12.63
C ASP A 111 -9.35 6.03 12.38
N GLN A 112 -9.97 7.22 12.47
CA GLN A 112 -11.40 7.41 12.18
C GLN A 112 -11.80 7.11 10.73
N TYR A 113 -10.86 7.11 9.78
CA TYR A 113 -11.14 6.82 8.37
C TYR A 113 -11.33 5.32 8.09
N LYS A 114 -11.01 4.43 9.06
CA LYS A 114 -11.23 2.99 8.90
C LYS A 114 -12.70 2.65 8.62
N VAL A 115 -13.64 3.47 9.08
CA VAL A 115 -15.09 3.32 8.84
C VAL A 115 -15.44 3.21 7.36
N PHE A 116 -14.73 3.93 6.48
CA PHE A 116 -14.95 3.84 5.04
C PHE A 116 -14.53 2.48 4.47
N TYR A 117 -13.54 1.84 5.10
CA TYR A 117 -13.13 0.50 4.70
C TYR A 117 -14.04 -0.57 5.30
N HIS A 118 -14.50 -0.41 6.55
CA HIS A 118 -15.49 -1.31 7.16
C HIS A 118 -16.79 -1.34 6.37
N ASP A 119 -17.37 -0.18 6.04
CA ASP A 119 -18.60 -0.11 5.24
C ASP A 119 -18.47 -0.86 3.92
N ARG A 120 -17.31 -0.75 3.25
CA ARG A 120 -17.03 -1.53 2.05
C ARG A 120 -16.99 -3.05 2.30
N VAL A 121 -16.38 -3.49 3.40
CA VAL A 121 -16.26 -4.92 3.73
C VAL A 121 -17.61 -5.50 4.18
N ASP A 122 -18.39 -4.75 4.94
CA ASP A 122 -19.74 -5.13 5.38
C ASP A 122 -20.67 -5.29 4.17
N ASN A 123 -20.57 -4.40 3.20
CA ASN A 123 -21.27 -4.51 1.91
C ASN A 123 -20.84 -5.74 1.09
N LEU A 124 -19.67 -6.33 1.35
CA LEU A 124 -19.22 -7.58 0.74
C LEU A 124 -19.72 -8.83 1.49
N GLN A 125 -20.52 -8.67 2.56
CA GLN A 125 -21.01 -9.74 3.44
C GLN A 125 -19.90 -10.64 4.02
N VAL A 126 -18.72 -10.06 4.24
CA VAL A 126 -17.57 -10.77 4.83
C VAL A 126 -17.70 -10.69 6.37
N SER A 127 -18.79 -11.23 6.90
CA SER A 127 -19.23 -11.10 8.30
C SER A 127 -18.38 -11.84 9.34
N HIS A 128 -17.28 -12.49 8.94
CA HIS A 128 -16.48 -13.37 9.82
C HIS A 128 -14.98 -13.05 9.87
N VAL A 129 -14.52 -11.94 9.26
CA VAL A 129 -13.10 -11.58 9.28
C VAL A 129 -12.80 -10.64 10.46
N SER A 130 -12.56 -11.22 11.63
CA SER A 130 -12.04 -10.50 12.78
C SER A 130 -10.51 -10.41 12.71
N VAL A 131 -9.95 -9.21 12.92
CA VAL A 131 -8.51 -9.01 13.04
C VAL A 131 -8.19 -8.58 14.46
N THR A 132 -7.25 -9.25 15.11
CA THR A 132 -6.61 -8.73 16.33
C THR A 132 -5.32 -8.02 15.93
N VAL A 133 -5.22 -6.74 16.29
CA VAL A 133 -4.01 -5.94 16.14
C VAL A 133 -3.47 -5.68 17.54
N THR A 134 -2.30 -6.23 17.85
CA THR A 134 -1.55 -5.87 19.05
C THR A 134 -0.75 -4.61 18.73
N ARG A 135 -1.00 -3.52 19.46
CA ARG A 135 -0.18 -2.30 19.43
C ARG A 135 1.12 -2.51 20.18
#